data_AF-A0A5C1Y6K0-F1
#
_entry.id   AF-A0A5C1Y6K0-F1
#
_cell.length_a   1.000
_cell.length_b   1.000
_cell.length_c   1.000
_cell.angle_alpha   90.00
_cell.angle_beta   90.00
_cell.angle_gamma   90.00
#
_symmetry.space_group_name_H-M   'P 1'
#
loop_
_entity.id
_entity.type
_entity.pdbx_description
1 polymer ?
#
loop_
_entity_poly.entity_id
_entity_poly.type
_entity_poly.pdbx_seq_one_letter_code
_entity_poly.pdbx_strand_id
1 'polypeptide(L)'
;MSRRHPALVLLPALLVMGVLSACAPTAPSSEGSGPDAGASSTTDDGATTDDGDERTSDDSFSGATIPGTGSYAIPDQIPFGGYQLEGDPGVLPDGCTWSITGDSGTVAENNGAYVFITDIPEASTFTTNGCPDWEQFE
;
A
#
# COMPACT_ATOMS: atom_id res chain seq x y z
N MET A 1 -6.17 21.27 45.15
CA MET A 1 -4.73 21.60 45.28
C MET A 1 -3.91 20.34 45.06
N SER A 2 -3.25 20.20 43.91
CA SER A 2 -1.93 19.58 43.74
C SER A 2 -1.67 19.40 42.25
N ARG A 3 -1.03 20.42 41.67
CA ARG A 3 -0.36 20.34 40.37
C ARG A 3 1.04 19.77 40.64
N ARG A 4 1.44 18.71 39.94
CA ARG A 4 2.85 18.31 39.83
C ARG A 4 3.15 18.06 38.35
N HIS A 5 3.80 19.04 37.73
CA HIS A 5 4.55 18.91 36.49
C HIS A 5 6.02 18.53 36.84
N PRO A 6 6.95 18.44 35.87
CA PRO A 6 7.38 17.20 35.22
C PRO A 6 8.84 16.85 35.60
N ALA A 7 9.22 15.57 35.58
CA ALA A 7 10.62 15.18 35.67
C ALA A 7 11.22 15.15 34.25
N LEU A 8 11.91 16.23 33.93
CA LEU A 8 12.70 16.44 32.72
C LEU A 8 13.98 15.59 32.84
N VAL A 9 14.03 14.44 32.15
CA VAL A 9 15.23 13.61 32.08
C VAL A 9 15.97 13.93 30.79
N LEU A 10 17.08 14.63 31.00
CA LEU A 10 18.09 15.07 30.04
C LEU A 10 19.13 13.95 29.91
N LEU A 11 19.44 13.43 28.71
CA LEU A 11 20.65 12.61 28.41
C LEU A 11 20.72 12.27 26.90
N PRO A 12 21.91 11.95 26.34
CA PRO A 12 22.69 12.85 25.51
C PRO A 12 22.67 12.50 24.02
N ALA A 13 22.95 13.52 23.21
CA ALA A 13 23.21 13.46 21.79
C ALA A 13 24.33 12.45 21.45
N LEU A 14 24.00 11.47 20.62
CA LEU A 14 24.96 10.56 20.01
C LEU A 14 25.09 10.92 18.53
N LEU A 15 26.20 11.57 18.22
CA LEU A 15 26.59 12.06 16.91
C LEU A 15 27.26 10.90 16.16
N VAL A 16 26.57 10.32 15.17
CA VAL A 16 27.17 9.35 14.23
C VAL A 16 27.34 10.05 12.89
N MET A 17 28.58 10.39 12.55
CA MET A 17 29.00 10.67 11.18
C MET A 17 28.99 9.35 10.41
N GLY A 18 28.16 9.25 9.38
CA GLY A 18 28.14 8.18 8.40
C GLY A 18 28.27 8.77 6.99
N VAL A 19 29.34 8.39 6.31
CA VAL A 19 29.84 8.90 5.02
C VAL A 19 28.88 8.70 3.84
N LEU A 20 28.89 9.70 2.95
CA LEU A 20 28.22 9.75 1.64
C LEU A 20 28.64 8.57 0.74
N SER A 21 27.66 7.83 0.21
CA SER A 21 27.84 7.06 -1.01
C SER A 21 26.79 7.50 -2.03
N ALA A 22 27.15 8.51 -2.82
CA ALA A 22 26.43 8.88 -4.02
C ALA A 22 26.56 7.75 -5.04
N CYS A 23 25.47 7.06 -5.33
CA CYS A 23 25.36 6.21 -6.52
C CYS A 23 24.11 6.63 -7.26
N ALA A 24 24.31 7.39 -8.33
CA ALA A 24 23.31 7.70 -9.35
C ALA A 24 23.99 7.49 -10.71
N PRO A 25 23.22 7.42 -11.80
CA PRO A 25 22.44 6.27 -12.22
C PRO A 25 23.05 5.65 -13.49
N THR A 26 22.81 4.36 -13.75
CA THR A 26 23.00 3.79 -15.10
C THR A 26 21.65 3.34 -15.61
N ALA A 27 21.07 4.16 -16.49
CA ALA A 27 19.98 3.78 -17.35
C ALA A 27 20.55 3.04 -18.57
N PRO A 28 19.99 1.88 -18.96
CA PRO A 28 20.02 1.44 -20.34
C PRO A 28 18.77 1.93 -21.07
N SER A 29 19.00 2.60 -22.20
CA SER A 29 17.99 2.94 -23.20
C SER A 29 17.51 1.70 -23.97
N SER A 30 16.22 1.71 -24.27
CA SER A 30 15.54 1.31 -25.52
C SER A 30 15.98 0.04 -26.25
N GLU A 31 15.02 -0.86 -26.52
CA GLU A 31 14.59 -1.25 -27.88
C GLU A 31 13.57 -2.40 -27.78
N GLY A 32 12.42 -2.26 -28.45
CA GLY A 32 11.35 -3.26 -28.40
C GLY A 32 10.15 -2.87 -29.24
N SER A 33 10.36 -2.69 -30.55
CA SER A 33 9.30 -2.56 -31.54
C SER A 33 8.57 -3.89 -31.73
N GLY A 34 7.24 -3.84 -31.80
CA GLY A 34 6.42 -4.92 -32.31
C GLY A 34 4.94 -4.53 -32.36
N PRO A 35 4.40 -4.09 -33.51
CA PRO A 35 2.98 -3.96 -33.72
C PRO A 35 2.46 -5.26 -34.36
N ASP A 36 1.69 -6.06 -33.63
CA ASP A 36 0.90 -7.12 -34.23
C ASP A 36 -0.59 -6.82 -34.06
N ALA A 37 -1.14 -6.34 -35.17
CA ALA A 37 -2.55 -6.31 -35.47
C ALA A 37 -3.09 -7.75 -35.52
N GLY A 38 -4.15 -8.02 -34.76
CA GLY A 38 -4.86 -9.29 -34.80
C GLY A 38 -6.34 -9.08 -34.53
N ALA A 39 -7.03 -8.40 -35.45
CA ALA A 39 -8.48 -8.50 -35.53
C ALA A 39 -8.84 -9.85 -36.17
N SER A 40 -9.63 -10.68 -35.49
CA SER A 40 -10.50 -11.67 -36.14
C SER A 40 -11.65 -12.02 -35.21
N SER A 41 -12.84 -11.61 -35.66
CA SER A 41 -14.14 -12.02 -35.16
C SER A 41 -14.48 -13.41 -35.67
N THR A 42 -15.09 -14.26 -34.83
CA THR A 42 -16.04 -15.30 -35.27
C THR A 42 -17.01 -15.58 -34.14
N THR A 43 -18.28 -15.30 -34.41
CA THR A 43 -19.45 -15.76 -33.66
C THR A 43 -19.72 -17.20 -34.06
N ASP A 44 -20.01 -18.08 -33.10
CA ASP A 44 -20.82 -19.26 -33.34
C ASP A 44 -21.73 -19.54 -32.13
N ASP A 45 -22.99 -19.78 -32.49
CA ASP A 45 -24.18 -20.11 -31.72
C ASP A 45 -24.06 -21.48 -31.03
N GLY A 46 -24.65 -21.63 -29.84
CA GLY A 46 -24.70 -22.94 -29.16
C GLY A 46 -25.56 -22.98 -27.89
N ALA A 47 -26.75 -23.57 -28.02
CA ALA A 47 -27.86 -23.65 -27.08
C ALA A 47 -27.63 -24.32 -25.69
N THR A 48 -28.28 -23.71 -24.67
CA THR A 48 -29.05 -24.21 -23.51
C THR A 48 -28.53 -25.34 -22.59
N THR A 49 -28.51 -25.08 -21.28
CA THR A 49 -29.03 -25.87 -20.13
C THR A 49 -29.07 -24.89 -18.95
N ASP A 50 -30.23 -24.49 -18.42
CA ASP A 50 -31.03 -25.14 -17.36
C ASP A 50 -30.28 -25.36 -16.04
N ASP A 51 -31.04 -25.23 -14.96
CA ASP A 51 -30.73 -25.41 -13.54
C ASP A 51 -30.30 -24.13 -12.78
N GLY A 52 -31.20 -23.74 -11.89
CA GLY A 52 -31.12 -22.55 -11.08
C GLY A 52 -29.94 -22.58 -10.12
N ASP A 53 -29.34 -21.41 -9.96
CA ASP A 53 -28.40 -21.16 -8.89
C ASP A 53 -29.03 -20.12 -7.96
N GLU A 54 -29.31 -20.57 -6.75
CA GLU A 54 -29.65 -19.71 -5.61
C GLU A 54 -28.60 -18.61 -5.56
N ARG A 55 -29.02 -17.36 -5.83
CA ARG A 55 -28.23 -16.18 -5.54
C ARG A 55 -28.06 -16.07 -4.03
N THR A 56 -27.17 -16.87 -3.48
CA THR A 56 -26.34 -16.46 -2.38
C THR A 56 -25.55 -15.30 -2.96
N SER A 57 -26.04 -14.07 -2.74
CA SER A 57 -25.19 -12.89 -2.81
C SER A 57 -24.13 -13.10 -1.76
N ASP A 58 -23.10 -13.85 -2.11
CA ASP A 58 -21.82 -13.79 -1.44
C ASP A 58 -21.29 -12.41 -1.85
N ASP A 59 -21.57 -11.41 -1.02
CA ASP A 59 -20.99 -10.07 -1.07
C ASP A 59 -19.47 -10.22 -0.83
N SER A 60 -18.77 -10.84 -1.78
CA SER A 60 -17.33 -10.94 -1.85
C SER A 60 -16.82 -9.56 -2.28
N PHE A 61 -16.58 -8.70 -1.29
CA PHE A 61 -15.93 -7.42 -1.50
C PHE A 61 -14.61 -7.65 -2.26
N SER A 62 -14.55 -7.15 -3.50
CA SER A 62 -13.35 -7.21 -4.34
C SER A 62 -12.54 -5.94 -4.14
N GLY A 63 -11.92 -5.81 -2.96
CA GLY A 63 -11.08 -4.68 -2.58
C GLY A 63 -9.78 -4.60 -3.37
N ALA A 64 -9.13 -3.44 -3.34
CA ALA A 64 -7.77 -3.29 -3.89
C ALA A 64 -6.74 -4.04 -3.03
N THR A 65 -5.80 -4.73 -3.67
CA THR A 65 -4.63 -5.35 -3.01
C THR A 65 -3.38 -4.51 -3.28
N ILE A 66 -2.64 -4.18 -2.23
CA ILE A 66 -1.34 -3.50 -2.30
C ILE A 66 -0.25 -4.54 -2.06
N PRO A 67 0.69 -4.75 -3.00
CA PRO A 67 1.82 -5.63 -2.76
C PRO A 67 2.61 -5.20 -1.51
N GLY A 68 3.23 -6.12 -0.80
CA GLY A 68 3.72 -5.91 0.55
C GLY A 68 4.66 -4.73 0.73
N THR A 69 5.97 -4.92 0.54
CA THR A 69 6.97 -3.85 0.69
C THR A 69 7.09 -3.01 -0.59
N GLY A 70 6.91 -1.70 -0.47
CA GLY A 70 7.03 -0.79 -1.61
C GLY A 70 6.71 0.66 -1.27
N SER A 71 6.63 1.49 -2.31
CA SER A 71 6.17 2.87 -2.23
C SER A 71 5.10 3.10 -3.30
N TYR A 72 3.95 3.60 -2.88
CA TYR A 72 2.73 3.68 -3.67
C TYR A 72 2.15 5.08 -3.64
N ALA A 73 1.92 5.66 -4.81
CA ALA A 73 1.28 6.96 -4.96
C ALA A 73 -0.22 6.88 -4.64
N ILE A 74 -0.69 7.81 -3.81
CA ILE A 74 -2.10 7.95 -3.45
C ILE A 74 -2.67 9.18 -4.17
N PRO A 75 -3.80 9.08 -4.89
CA PRO A 75 -4.62 7.88 -5.10
C PRO A 75 -4.28 7.08 -6.38
N ASP A 76 -3.26 7.48 -7.16
CA ASP A 76 -3.01 6.92 -8.51
C ASP A 76 -2.75 5.41 -8.53
N GLN A 77 -2.02 4.88 -7.55
CA GLN A 77 -1.68 3.45 -7.45
C GLN A 77 -2.50 2.73 -6.40
N ILE A 78 -2.90 3.43 -5.34
CA ILE A 78 -3.71 2.88 -4.26
C ILE A 78 -4.88 3.83 -3.98
N PRO A 79 -6.13 3.37 -4.15
CA PRO A 79 -7.29 4.22 -3.92
C PRO A 79 -7.45 4.56 -2.43
N PHE A 80 -8.25 5.58 -2.14
CA PHE A 80 -8.66 5.86 -0.76
C PHE A 80 -9.47 4.67 -0.19
N GLY A 81 -9.28 4.35 1.09
CA GLY A 81 -9.95 3.24 1.78
C GLY A 81 -9.22 2.79 3.05
N GLY A 82 -9.79 1.80 3.74
CA GLY A 82 -9.13 1.08 4.84
C GLY A 82 -8.38 -0.12 4.31
N TYR A 83 -7.16 -0.35 4.80
CA TYR A 83 -6.33 -1.50 4.41
C TYR A 83 -5.81 -2.23 5.64
N GLN A 84 -5.79 -3.56 5.56
CA GLN A 84 -5.23 -4.44 6.58
C GLN A 84 -4.14 -5.33 5.96
N LEU A 85 -3.19 -5.79 6.76
CA LEU A 85 -2.23 -6.80 6.29
C LEU A 85 -2.94 -8.13 6.01
N GLU A 86 -2.63 -8.76 4.87
CA GLU A 86 -3.05 -10.12 4.60
C GLU A 86 -2.42 -11.08 5.61
N GLY A 87 -3.22 -11.99 6.16
CA GLY A 87 -2.78 -12.99 7.14
C GLY A 87 -3.57 -12.91 8.44
N ASP A 88 -2.87 -12.84 9.58
CA ASP A 88 -3.50 -12.77 10.91
C ASP A 88 -3.86 -11.31 11.24
N PRO A 89 -5.15 -10.94 11.19
CA PRO A 89 -5.57 -9.55 11.34
C PRO A 89 -5.25 -9.04 12.76
N GLY A 90 -4.62 -7.87 12.83
CA GLY A 90 -4.26 -7.23 14.10
C GLY A 90 -2.89 -7.62 14.66
N VAL A 91 -2.17 -8.56 14.03
CA VAL A 91 -0.77 -8.85 14.36
C VAL A 91 0.14 -8.16 13.33
N LEU A 92 1.03 -7.30 13.83
CA LEU A 92 2.09 -6.73 12.99
C LEU A 92 3.28 -7.71 12.94
N PRO A 93 3.70 -8.17 11.75
CA PRO A 93 4.91 -8.96 11.60
C PRO A 93 6.16 -8.19 12.06
N ASP A 94 7.13 -8.91 12.63
CA ASP A 94 8.41 -8.31 13.02
C ASP A 94 9.10 -7.64 11.83
N GLY A 95 9.46 -6.37 11.99
CA GLY A 95 10.11 -5.58 10.96
C GLY A 95 9.15 -4.96 9.92
N CYS A 96 7.84 -5.24 10.00
CA CYS A 96 6.86 -4.50 9.20
C CYS A 96 6.70 -3.09 9.75
N THR A 97 6.91 -2.09 8.90
CA THR A 97 6.71 -0.68 9.19
C THR A 97 6.04 0.00 8.02
N TRP A 98 5.24 1.02 8.29
CA TRP A 98 4.64 1.82 7.22
C TRP A 98 4.53 3.30 7.59
N SER A 99 4.50 4.13 6.56
CA SER A 99 4.29 5.57 6.68
C SER A 99 3.56 6.12 5.47
N ILE A 100 2.85 7.22 5.66
CA ILE A 100 2.29 8.06 4.61
C ILE A 100 3.00 9.39 4.67
N THR A 101 3.64 9.78 3.57
CA THR A 101 4.36 11.04 3.44
C THR A 101 3.65 11.92 2.42
N GLY A 102 3.32 13.15 2.79
CA GLY A 102 2.83 14.19 1.88
C GLY A 102 3.91 15.25 1.64
N ASP A 103 3.57 16.31 0.91
CA ASP A 103 4.50 17.40 0.57
C ASP A 103 5.15 18.09 1.78
N SER A 104 4.43 18.15 2.91
CA SER A 104 4.89 18.81 4.14
C SER A 104 5.61 17.87 5.12
N GLY A 105 5.78 16.59 4.77
CA GLY A 105 6.42 15.56 5.59
C GLY A 105 5.50 14.39 5.91
N THR A 106 5.84 13.63 6.96
CA THR A 106 5.07 12.46 7.41
C THR A 106 3.68 12.89 7.89
N VAL A 107 2.64 12.35 7.26
CA VAL A 107 1.23 12.59 7.57
C VAL A 107 0.71 11.55 8.56
N ALA A 108 1.13 10.30 8.37
CA ALA A 108 0.83 9.21 9.28
C ALA A 108 2.00 8.23 9.32
N GLU A 109 2.31 7.72 10.50
CA GLU A 109 3.27 6.62 10.68
C GLU A 109 2.78 5.76 11.84
N ASN A 110 2.83 4.44 11.66
CA ASN A 110 2.54 3.50 12.73
C ASN A 110 3.19 2.14 12.44
N ASN A 111 3.19 1.30 13.46
CA ASN A 111 3.52 -0.12 13.44
C ASN A 111 2.23 -0.94 13.68
N GLY A 112 1.11 -0.54 13.07
CA GLY A 112 -0.17 -1.22 13.20
C GLY A 112 -0.46 -2.09 11.97
N ALA A 113 -1.24 -3.16 12.15
CA ALA A 113 -1.67 -4.03 11.04
C ALA A 113 -2.80 -3.42 10.17
N TYR A 114 -3.17 -2.15 10.43
CA TYR A 114 -4.25 -1.43 9.76
C TYR A 114 -3.81 -0.01 9.40
N VAL A 115 -4.29 0.49 8.27
CA VAL A 115 -4.13 1.87 7.82
C VAL A 115 -5.41 2.39 7.18
N PHE A 116 -5.76 3.65 7.43
CA PHE A 116 -6.92 4.31 6.82
C PHE A 116 -6.45 5.47 5.96
N ILE A 117 -6.65 5.35 4.65
CA ILE A 117 -6.26 6.31 3.63
C ILE A 117 -7.53 7.04 3.20
N THR A 118 -8.01 8.00 4.00
CA THR A 118 -9.30 8.68 3.74
C THR A 118 -9.24 10.19 3.82
N ASP A 119 -8.30 10.75 4.59
CA ASP A 119 -8.15 12.20 4.80
C ASP A 119 -6.66 12.57 4.82
N ILE A 120 -6.00 12.39 3.67
CA ILE A 120 -4.59 12.74 3.49
C ILE A 120 -4.43 13.71 2.31
N PRO A 121 -3.42 14.59 2.32
CA PRO A 121 -3.21 15.52 1.21
C PRO A 121 -3.04 14.78 -0.12
N GLU A 122 -3.57 15.38 -1.19
CA GLU A 122 -3.38 14.89 -2.56
C GLU A 122 -1.86 14.78 -2.85
N ALA A 123 -1.45 13.79 -3.65
CA ALA A 123 -0.04 13.46 -3.93
C ALA A 123 0.78 12.90 -2.74
N SER A 124 0.13 12.23 -1.81
CA SER A 124 0.83 11.49 -0.75
C SER A 124 1.38 10.14 -1.24
N THR A 125 2.44 9.65 -0.58
CA THR A 125 3.05 8.34 -0.84
C THR A 125 2.90 7.44 0.38
N PHE A 126 2.30 6.26 0.20
CA PHE A 126 2.32 5.18 1.19
C PHE A 126 3.57 4.35 1.00
N THR A 127 4.41 4.27 2.02
CA THR A 127 5.64 3.45 2.01
C THR A 127 5.55 2.38 3.07
N THR A 128 5.82 1.15 2.67
CA THR A 128 5.80 -0.05 3.52
C THR A 128 7.15 -0.74 3.44
N ASN A 129 7.62 -1.33 4.55
CA ASN A 129 8.87 -2.06 4.61
C ASN A 129 8.73 -3.29 5.50
N GLY A 130 9.14 -4.47 5.02
CA GLY A 130 9.06 -5.73 5.77
C GLY A 130 7.63 -6.26 5.95
N CYS A 131 6.65 -5.67 5.25
CA CYS A 131 5.24 -6.04 5.37
C CYS A 131 4.83 -7.07 4.32
N PRO A 132 3.90 -7.99 4.65
CA PRO A 132 3.15 -8.75 3.66
C PRO A 132 2.20 -7.82 2.90
N ASP A 133 1.51 -8.39 1.91
CA ASP A 133 0.53 -7.68 1.08
C ASP A 133 -0.60 -7.11 1.95
N TRP A 134 -1.23 -6.05 1.47
CA TRP A 134 -2.36 -5.40 2.12
C TRP A 134 -3.62 -5.61 1.30
N GLU A 135 -4.72 -5.93 1.97
CA GLU A 135 -6.05 -6.01 1.39
C GLU A 135 -6.89 -4.84 1.87
N GLN A 136 -7.64 -4.22 0.96
CA GLN A 136 -8.65 -3.24 1.32
C GLN A 136 -9.80 -3.95 2.06
N PHE A 137 -10.44 -3.25 3.00
CA PHE A 137 -11.66 -3.69 3.67
C PHE A 137 -12.67 -2.54 3.78
N GLU A 138 -13.97 -2.88 3.88
CA GLU A 138 -15.07 -1.94 4.08
C GLU A 138 -15.45 -1.75 5.56
#